data_AF-A0A1D9QC58-F1
#
_entry.id   AF-A0A1D9QC58-F1
#
_cell.length_a   1.000
_cell.length_b   1.000
_cell.length_c   1.000
_cell.angle_alpha   90.00
_cell.angle_beta   90.00
_cell.angle_gamma   90.00
#
_symmetry.space_group_name_H-M   'P 1'
#
loop_
_entity.id
_entity.type
_entity.pdbx_description
1 polymer ?
#
loop_
_entity_poly.entity_id
_entity_poly.type
_entity_poly.pdbx_seq_one_letter_code
_entity_poly.pdbx_strand_id
1 'polypeptide(L)'
;MHSIESLSTKIGGTDVDTAPAISLTDTPEAIIKLIDLLARSDIPTVPPSVYIDLEGIKIGRNGSISILQVYFLPTKESFLVDVHTLRERTFSTPNKSGVTLKSILESQLIPKVIFDVRNDSDALYSHFGIKLGGVIDLQLMELATRFYSRDFLCGLGKCMENDLVQTPEELKVRGAIKQRGIEIFAPEKGGSYEVFNDRPLDPAIVDYCIQDVQLLPELWEVYNAKLSKLHKRWAAKIEQETKARILSSQSADYIGEGRHKARAPRSW
;
A
#
# COMPACT_ATOMS: atom_id res chain seq x y z
N MET A 1 13.70 -36.40 54.40
CA MET A 1 13.41 -35.12 55.10
C MET A 1 13.53 -34.01 54.07
N HIS A 2 12.41 -33.31 53.81
CA HIS A 2 12.21 -31.87 53.46
C HIS A 2 13.35 -31.08 52.78
N SER A 3 13.15 -30.10 51.89
CA SER A 3 12.03 -29.40 51.20
C SER A 3 12.75 -28.34 50.32
N ILE A 4 12.42 -28.15 49.03
CA ILE A 4 11.68 -27.03 48.39
C ILE A 4 12.39 -25.64 48.31
N GLU A 5 12.20 -24.99 47.15
CA GLU A 5 12.35 -23.55 46.76
C GLU A 5 13.75 -23.02 46.33
N SER A 6 13.92 -22.11 45.37
CA SER A 6 13.19 -21.62 44.18
C SER A 6 14.10 -20.61 43.44
N LEU A 7 13.74 -20.23 42.19
CA LEU A 7 14.10 -18.99 41.46
C LEU A 7 15.56 -18.90 40.92
N SER A 8 15.87 -18.38 39.72
CA SER A 8 15.10 -17.77 38.64
C SER A 8 16.01 -17.54 37.43
N THR A 9 15.52 -17.93 36.26
CA THR A 9 15.56 -17.27 34.95
C THR A 9 16.61 -16.19 34.65
N LYS A 10 17.47 -16.47 33.64
CA LYS A 10 17.84 -15.52 32.57
C LYS A 10 18.12 -16.32 31.29
N ILE A 11 17.10 -16.49 30.47
CA ILE A 11 17.27 -16.81 29.05
C ILE A 11 17.02 -15.49 28.32
N GLY A 12 18.10 -14.86 27.88
CA GLY A 12 18.05 -13.69 27.01
C GLY A 12 17.49 -14.10 25.66
N GLY A 13 16.56 -13.29 25.16
CA GLY A 13 15.78 -13.54 23.97
C GLY A 13 16.65 -13.79 22.74
N THR A 14 16.30 -14.86 22.04
CA THR A 14 16.50 -14.95 20.60
C THR A 14 15.40 -14.12 19.96
N ASP A 15 15.71 -12.92 19.49
CA ASP A 15 14.94 -12.30 18.41
C ASP A 15 15.07 -13.25 17.21
N VAL A 16 14.07 -14.12 17.09
CA VAL A 16 13.84 -14.84 15.85
C VAL A 16 13.33 -13.77 14.90
N ASP A 17 14.22 -13.32 14.03
CA ASP A 17 13.93 -12.57 12.83
C ASP A 17 12.93 -13.40 12.02
N THR A 18 11.65 -13.21 12.33
CA THR A 18 10.56 -13.91 11.69
C THR A 18 10.41 -13.23 10.35
N ALA A 19 10.77 -13.95 9.29
CA ALA A 19 10.53 -13.51 7.93
C ALA A 19 9.08 -12.99 7.83
N PRO A 20 8.84 -11.86 7.14
CA PRO A 20 7.51 -11.28 7.03
C PRO A 20 6.50 -12.34 6.62
N ALA A 21 5.44 -12.53 7.39
CA ALA A 21 4.42 -13.50 7.03
C ALA A 21 3.64 -12.95 5.84
N ILE A 22 3.71 -13.70 4.72
CA ILE A 22 3.00 -13.41 3.48
C ILE A 22 1.78 -14.32 3.44
N SER A 23 0.60 -13.73 3.28
CA SER A 23 -0.65 -14.47 3.17
C SER A 23 -1.33 -14.17 1.84
N LEU A 24 -1.43 -15.18 0.98
CA LEU A 24 -2.32 -15.12 -0.18
C LEU A 24 -3.77 -15.16 0.33
N THR A 25 -4.56 -14.15 -0.02
CA THR A 25 -5.96 -14.01 0.38
C THR A 25 -6.84 -14.25 -0.85
N ASP A 26 -7.11 -15.53 -1.14
CA ASP A 26 -7.77 -16.02 -2.37
C ASP A 26 -9.07 -16.79 -2.13
N THR A 27 -9.53 -16.85 -0.87
CA THR A 27 -10.79 -17.48 -0.46
C THR A 27 -11.67 -16.50 0.33
N PRO A 28 -13.02 -16.64 0.29
CA PRO A 28 -13.91 -15.85 1.14
C PRO A 28 -13.57 -15.92 2.63
N GLU A 29 -13.13 -17.08 3.13
CA GLU A 29 -12.73 -17.26 4.53
C GLU A 29 -11.47 -16.45 4.86
N ALA A 30 -10.50 -16.37 3.95
CA ALA A 30 -9.33 -15.53 4.10
C ALA A 30 -9.70 -14.03 4.05
N ILE A 31 -10.61 -13.63 3.16
CA ILE A 31 -11.15 -12.26 3.11
C ILE A 31 -11.79 -11.88 4.45
N ILE A 32 -12.61 -12.76 5.03
CA ILE A 32 -13.24 -12.52 6.33
C ILE A 32 -12.18 -12.32 7.42
N LYS A 33 -11.12 -13.13 7.45
CA LYS A 33 -10.01 -12.97 8.40
C LYS A 33 -9.30 -11.62 8.24
N LEU A 34 -9.05 -11.20 7.01
CA LEU A 34 -8.46 -9.88 6.72
C LEU A 34 -9.40 -8.74 7.18
N ILE A 35 -10.70 -8.85 6.90
CA ILE A 35 -11.71 -7.88 7.36
C ILE A 35 -11.71 -7.81 8.89
N ASP A 36 -11.74 -8.95 9.58
CA ASP A 36 -11.75 -9.00 11.04
C ASP A 36 -10.48 -8.38 11.65
N LEU A 37 -9.33 -8.54 11.00
CA LEU A 37 -8.08 -7.89 11.38
C LEU A 37 -8.15 -6.35 11.22
N LEU A 38 -8.62 -5.89 10.06
CA LEU A 38 -8.64 -4.47 9.68
C LEU A 38 -9.80 -3.68 10.32
N ALA A 39 -10.88 -4.34 10.76
CA ALA A 39 -12.05 -3.72 11.37
C ALA A 39 -11.95 -3.60 12.90
N ARG A 40 -10.86 -4.07 13.49
CA ARG A 40 -10.59 -3.97 14.93
C ARG A 40 -10.60 -2.50 15.39
N SER A 41 -11.29 -2.23 16.50
CA SER A 41 -11.42 -0.88 17.06
C SER A 41 -10.15 -0.38 17.75
N ASP A 42 -9.19 -1.27 18.03
CA ASP A 42 -7.94 -0.97 18.72
C ASP A 42 -6.74 -0.83 17.76
N ILE A 43 -6.95 -0.83 16.44
CA ILE A 43 -5.86 -0.58 15.50
C ILE A 43 -5.38 0.87 15.58
N PRO A 44 -4.06 1.12 15.65
CA PRO A 44 -3.52 2.47 15.62
C PRO A 44 -3.87 3.22 14.33
N THR A 45 -4.22 4.49 14.47
CA THR A 45 -4.39 5.42 13.36
C THR A 45 -3.17 6.34 13.17
N VAL A 46 -2.28 6.39 14.17
CA VAL A 46 -0.99 7.12 14.14
C VAL A 46 0.09 6.28 14.88
N PRO A 47 1.12 5.78 14.19
CA PRO A 47 1.19 5.68 12.73
C PRO A 47 -0.03 4.91 12.16
N PRO A 48 -0.43 5.18 10.90
CA PRO A 48 -1.45 4.39 10.22
C PRO A 48 -1.11 2.90 10.23
N SER A 49 -2.12 2.04 10.42
CA SER A 49 -1.91 0.60 10.44
C SER A 49 -1.95 -0.05 9.05
N VAL A 50 -2.54 0.60 8.05
CA VAL A 50 -2.88 -0.02 6.75
C VAL A 50 -2.18 0.71 5.61
N TYR A 51 -1.41 -0.03 4.82
CA TYR A 51 -0.70 0.46 3.64
C TYR A 51 -1.11 -0.42 2.47
N ILE A 52 -1.55 0.17 1.36
CA ILE A 52 -2.07 -0.59 0.23
C ILE A 52 -1.53 -0.09 -1.09
N ASP A 53 -1.53 -1.00 -2.06
CA ASP A 53 -1.26 -0.73 -3.47
C ASP A 53 -2.02 -1.75 -4.34
N LEU A 54 -2.12 -1.48 -5.65
CA LEU A 54 -2.82 -2.35 -6.60
C LEU A 54 -1.90 -2.78 -7.74
N GLU A 55 -2.00 -4.04 -8.14
CA GLU A 55 -1.34 -4.56 -9.33
C GLU A 55 -2.31 -5.26 -10.27
N GLY A 56 -2.01 -5.21 -11.57
CA GLY A 56 -2.86 -5.78 -12.60
C GLY A 56 -2.59 -5.25 -14.00
N ILE A 57 -3.51 -5.52 -14.92
CA ILE A 57 -3.39 -5.12 -16.31
C ILE A 57 -3.75 -3.66 -16.45
N LYS A 58 -2.75 -2.79 -16.65
CA LYS A 58 -2.91 -1.34 -16.90
C LYS A 58 -3.87 -0.67 -15.90
N ILE A 59 -3.47 -0.62 -14.62
CA ILE A 59 -4.32 -0.13 -13.51
C ILE A 59 -5.03 1.20 -13.86
N GLY A 60 -6.35 1.14 -13.79
CA GLY A 60 -7.30 2.19 -14.12
C GLY A 60 -8.61 1.62 -14.68
N ARG A 61 -9.53 2.47 -15.10
CA ARG A 61 -10.85 2.08 -15.64
C ARG A 61 -10.82 1.21 -16.89
N ASN A 62 -9.76 1.33 -17.69
CA ASN A 62 -9.61 0.60 -18.96
C ASN A 62 -8.82 -0.71 -18.80
N GLY A 63 -8.35 -0.99 -17.59
CA GLY A 63 -7.58 -2.17 -17.24
C GLY A 63 -8.34 -3.09 -16.31
N SER A 64 -7.62 -3.79 -15.44
CA SER A 64 -8.19 -4.64 -14.39
C SER A 64 -7.32 -4.65 -13.14
N ILE A 65 -7.94 -4.85 -11.99
CA ILE A 65 -7.22 -5.13 -10.73
C ILE A 65 -7.05 -6.64 -10.61
N SER A 66 -5.82 -7.09 -10.44
CA SER A 66 -5.48 -8.51 -10.26
C SER A 66 -5.15 -8.83 -8.81
N ILE A 67 -4.43 -7.92 -8.16
CA ILE A 67 -3.96 -8.04 -6.78
C ILE A 67 -4.23 -6.73 -6.04
N LEU A 68 -4.78 -6.82 -4.84
CA LEU A 68 -4.74 -5.74 -3.86
C LEU A 68 -3.73 -6.14 -2.78
N GLN A 69 -2.68 -5.34 -2.64
CA GLN A 69 -1.66 -5.52 -1.62
C GLN A 69 -2.11 -4.82 -0.34
N VAL A 70 -1.96 -5.48 0.80
CA VAL A 70 -2.22 -4.87 2.11
C VAL A 70 -1.07 -5.21 3.04
N TYR A 71 -0.33 -4.21 3.46
CA TYR A 71 0.62 -4.33 4.56
C TYR A 71 -0.03 -3.82 5.85
N PHE A 72 -0.07 -4.70 6.87
CA PHE A 72 -0.61 -4.39 8.19
C PHE A 72 0.53 -4.20 9.18
N LEU A 73 0.83 -2.94 9.49
CA LEU A 73 1.99 -2.54 10.29
C LEU A 73 2.03 -3.15 11.71
N PRO A 74 0.92 -3.25 12.48
CA PRO A 74 0.98 -3.74 13.85
C PRO A 74 1.54 -5.16 14.01
N THR A 75 1.33 -6.05 13.02
CA THR A 75 1.88 -7.41 13.03
C THR A 75 2.94 -7.63 11.94
N LYS A 76 3.23 -6.62 11.13
CA LYS A 76 4.17 -6.66 9.99
C LYS A 76 3.82 -7.74 8.95
N GLU A 77 2.53 -8.01 8.79
CA GLU A 77 2.01 -9.00 7.84
C GLU A 77 1.67 -8.37 6.49
N SER A 78 1.96 -9.10 5.40
CA SER A 78 1.59 -8.70 4.04
C SER A 78 0.53 -9.65 3.49
N PHE A 79 -0.56 -9.09 2.98
CA PHE A 79 -1.64 -9.82 2.34
C PHE A 79 -1.66 -9.49 0.86
N LEU A 80 -1.61 -10.53 0.02
CA LEU A 80 -1.87 -10.39 -1.41
C LEU A 80 -3.27 -10.88 -1.69
N VAL A 81 -4.21 -9.95 -1.83
CA VAL A 81 -5.61 -10.24 -2.07
C VAL A 81 -5.84 -10.53 -3.54
N ASP A 82 -6.28 -11.75 -3.85
CA ASP A 82 -6.50 -12.21 -5.22
C ASP A 82 -7.83 -11.67 -5.78
N VAL A 83 -7.80 -10.42 -6.25
CA VAL A 83 -8.95 -9.76 -6.88
C VAL A 83 -9.34 -10.44 -8.18
N HIS A 84 -8.37 -10.99 -8.92
CA HIS A 84 -8.63 -11.67 -10.19
C HIS A 84 -9.55 -12.90 -10.02
N THR A 85 -9.22 -13.77 -9.06
CA THR A 85 -9.95 -15.02 -8.81
C THR A 85 -11.27 -14.76 -8.09
N LEU A 86 -11.26 -13.91 -7.06
CA LEU A 86 -12.43 -13.66 -6.22
C LEU A 86 -13.43 -12.67 -6.84
N ARG A 87 -12.96 -11.75 -7.70
CA ARG A 87 -13.76 -10.72 -8.39
C ARG A 87 -14.60 -9.90 -7.40
N GLU A 88 -15.89 -9.74 -7.67
CA GLU A 88 -16.83 -9.00 -6.82
C GLU A 88 -16.78 -9.49 -5.36
N ARG A 89 -16.60 -10.81 -5.14
CA ARG A 89 -16.57 -11.40 -3.80
C ARG A 89 -15.44 -10.86 -2.94
N THR A 90 -14.34 -10.38 -3.53
CA THR A 90 -13.28 -9.69 -2.77
C THR A 90 -13.84 -8.56 -1.93
N PHE A 91 -14.77 -7.80 -2.50
CA PHE A 91 -15.25 -6.55 -1.91
C PHE A 91 -16.66 -6.68 -1.33
N SER A 92 -17.45 -7.68 -1.72
CA SER A 92 -18.82 -7.89 -1.26
C SER A 92 -18.99 -8.97 -0.17
N THR A 93 -17.98 -9.81 0.09
CA THR A 93 -18.06 -10.83 1.16
C THR A 93 -18.12 -10.16 2.53
N PRO A 94 -19.19 -10.37 3.32
CA PRO A 94 -19.30 -9.81 4.66
C PRO A 94 -18.69 -10.72 5.72
N ASN A 95 -18.09 -10.14 6.76
CA ASN A 95 -17.84 -10.85 8.00
C ASN A 95 -19.14 -11.04 8.82
N LYS A 96 -19.03 -11.64 10.01
CA LYS A 96 -20.18 -11.88 10.91
C LYS A 96 -20.94 -10.61 11.31
N SER A 97 -20.28 -9.45 11.29
CA SER A 97 -20.85 -8.15 11.63
C SER A 97 -21.38 -7.38 10.42
N GLY A 98 -21.35 -7.98 9.22
CA GLY A 98 -21.77 -7.32 7.98
C GLY A 98 -20.73 -6.36 7.39
N VAL A 99 -19.52 -6.28 7.97
CA VAL A 99 -18.42 -5.48 7.46
C VAL A 99 -17.83 -6.17 6.24
N THR A 100 -17.58 -5.41 5.18
CA THR A 100 -16.96 -5.87 3.93
C THR A 100 -15.63 -5.16 3.70
N LEU A 101 -14.76 -5.73 2.87
CA LEU A 101 -13.52 -5.05 2.48
C LEU A 101 -13.83 -3.72 1.75
N LYS A 102 -14.93 -3.64 0.99
CA LYS A 102 -15.43 -2.38 0.44
C LYS A 102 -15.67 -1.34 1.54
N SER A 103 -16.43 -1.69 2.58
CA SER A 103 -16.74 -0.74 3.66
C SER A 103 -15.49 -0.26 4.41
N ILE A 104 -14.46 -1.09 4.53
CA ILE A 104 -13.16 -0.72 5.11
C ILE A 104 -12.44 0.29 4.20
N LEU A 105 -12.36 0.02 2.89
CA LEU A 105 -11.72 0.91 1.92
C LEU A 105 -12.42 2.27 1.80
N GLU A 106 -13.74 2.32 2.01
CA GLU A 106 -14.57 3.54 1.98
C GLU A 106 -14.57 4.30 3.32
N SER A 107 -14.11 3.69 4.42
CA SER A 107 -14.15 4.28 5.75
C SER A 107 -13.19 5.47 5.89
N GLN A 108 -13.69 6.58 6.44
CA GLN A 108 -12.84 7.73 6.82
C GLN A 108 -12.12 7.49 8.16
N LEU A 109 -12.56 6.50 8.94
CA LEU A 109 -12.04 6.22 10.29
C LEU A 109 -10.85 5.26 10.27
N ILE A 110 -10.61 4.57 9.15
CA ILE A 110 -9.48 3.65 8.97
C ILE A 110 -8.53 4.31 7.97
N PRO A 111 -7.47 4.99 8.43
CA PRO A 111 -6.50 5.60 7.54
C PRO A 111 -5.79 4.53 6.73
N LYS A 112 -5.70 4.73 5.41
CA LYS A 112 -4.90 3.88 4.53
C LYS A 112 -3.90 4.73 3.76
N VAL A 113 -2.63 4.34 3.85
CA VAL A 113 -1.55 5.01 3.15
C VAL A 113 -1.42 4.39 1.77
N ILE A 114 -1.39 5.23 0.75
CA ILE A 114 -1.26 4.86 -0.66
C ILE A 114 -0.22 5.78 -1.29
N PHE A 115 0.66 5.26 -2.14
CA PHE A 115 1.56 6.10 -2.91
C PHE A 115 0.88 6.46 -4.25
N ASP A 116 0.51 7.73 -4.43
CA ASP A 116 -0.13 8.21 -5.68
C ASP A 116 -1.48 7.54 -5.99
N VAL A 117 -2.50 7.86 -5.19
CA VAL A 117 -3.84 7.22 -5.21
C VAL A 117 -4.64 7.33 -6.52
N ARG A 118 -4.15 8.09 -7.51
CA ARG A 118 -4.98 8.52 -8.65
C ARG A 118 -5.49 7.33 -9.48
N ASN A 119 -4.62 6.40 -9.88
CA ASN A 119 -5.05 5.25 -10.69
C ASN A 119 -5.71 4.16 -9.84
N ASP A 120 -5.34 4.01 -8.57
CA ASP A 120 -5.98 3.03 -7.69
C ASP A 120 -7.43 3.40 -7.42
N SER A 121 -7.68 4.68 -7.16
CA SER A 121 -9.03 5.22 -7.01
C SER A 121 -9.85 5.06 -8.29
N ASP A 122 -9.28 5.34 -9.46
CA ASP A 122 -9.95 5.16 -10.75
C ASP A 122 -10.35 3.68 -10.96
N ALA A 123 -9.43 2.76 -10.70
CA ALA A 123 -9.66 1.33 -10.87
C ALA A 123 -10.72 0.81 -9.89
N LEU A 124 -10.57 1.10 -8.59
CA LEU A 124 -11.49 0.64 -7.55
C LEU A 124 -12.90 1.20 -7.75
N TYR A 125 -13.01 2.46 -8.17
CA TYR A 125 -14.30 3.08 -8.43
C TYR A 125 -14.94 2.54 -9.71
N SER A 126 -14.21 2.50 -10.82
CA SER A 126 -14.78 2.13 -12.12
C SER A 126 -15.18 0.65 -12.19
N HIS A 127 -14.42 -0.24 -11.55
CA HIS A 127 -14.68 -1.68 -11.59
C HIS A 127 -15.59 -2.17 -10.47
N PHE A 128 -15.55 -1.56 -9.29
CA PHE A 128 -16.23 -2.07 -8.08
C PHE A 128 -17.08 -1.02 -7.34
N GLY A 129 -17.18 0.20 -7.89
CA GLY A 129 -17.95 1.30 -7.30
C GLY A 129 -17.46 1.70 -5.91
N ILE A 130 -16.17 1.50 -5.60
CA ILE A 130 -15.58 1.79 -4.28
C ILE A 130 -15.15 3.25 -4.23
N LYS A 131 -15.67 4.00 -3.25
CA LYS A 131 -15.31 5.40 -3.00
C LYS A 131 -14.31 5.50 -1.87
N LEU A 132 -13.01 5.42 -2.18
CA LEU A 132 -11.94 5.44 -1.18
C LEU A 132 -12.08 6.60 -0.16
N GLY A 133 -12.06 6.25 1.14
CA GLY A 133 -12.07 7.20 2.26
C GLY A 133 -10.83 7.12 3.15
N GLY A 134 -10.49 8.11 3.95
CA GLY A 134 -9.34 8.01 4.89
C GLY A 134 -7.98 7.83 4.21
N VAL A 135 -7.80 8.28 2.97
CA VAL A 135 -6.54 8.12 2.23
C VAL A 135 -5.48 9.11 2.74
N ILE A 136 -4.27 8.60 2.95
CA ILE A 136 -3.04 9.39 3.11
C ILE A 136 -2.18 9.16 1.86
N ASP A 137 -2.07 10.17 1.00
CA ASP A 137 -1.28 10.09 -0.23
C ASP A 137 0.20 10.42 0.05
N LEU A 138 1.03 9.40 0.03
CA LEU A 138 2.44 9.50 0.43
C LEU A 138 3.29 10.29 -0.57
N GLN A 139 2.91 10.31 -1.85
CA GLN A 139 3.58 11.11 -2.87
C GLN A 139 3.34 12.61 -2.63
N LEU A 140 2.16 12.99 -2.14
CA LEU A 140 1.88 14.36 -1.74
C LEU A 140 2.62 14.76 -0.46
N MET A 141 2.82 13.84 0.49
CA MET A 141 3.66 14.09 1.66
C MET A 141 5.12 14.34 1.25
N GLU A 142 5.68 13.56 0.32
CA GLU A 142 7.01 13.81 -0.25
C GLU A 142 7.09 15.20 -0.87
N LEU A 143 6.16 15.52 -1.78
CA LEU A 143 6.13 16.80 -2.49
C LEU A 143 6.07 17.99 -1.52
N ALA A 144 5.27 17.90 -0.46
CA ALA A 144 5.14 18.95 0.54
C ALA A 144 6.46 19.15 1.30
N THR A 145 7.12 18.05 1.66
CA THR A 145 8.25 18.04 2.61
C THR A 145 9.63 18.16 1.98
N ARG A 146 9.75 18.00 0.65
CA ARG A 146 11.04 18.17 -0.05
C ARG A 146 11.52 19.63 -0.09
N PHE A 147 12.82 19.80 -0.20
CA PHE A 147 13.47 21.13 -0.21
C PHE A 147 13.90 21.61 -1.60
N TYR A 148 13.81 20.76 -2.61
CA TYR A 148 14.14 21.08 -4.01
C TYR A 148 12.89 21.38 -4.83
N SER A 149 13.05 21.56 -6.16
CA SER A 149 11.97 21.94 -7.08
C SER A 149 10.69 21.15 -6.81
N ARG A 150 9.56 21.87 -6.82
CA ARG A 150 8.23 21.28 -6.67
C ARG A 150 7.54 20.99 -8.00
N ASP A 151 8.17 21.21 -9.15
CA ASP A 151 7.49 21.18 -10.46
C ASP A 151 6.95 19.79 -10.85
N PHE A 152 7.65 18.72 -10.45
CA PHE A 152 7.35 17.34 -10.85
C PHE A 152 7.28 16.37 -9.68
N LEU A 153 6.28 15.51 -9.66
CA LEU A 153 6.10 14.47 -8.64
C LEU A 153 7.24 13.45 -8.69
N CYS A 154 7.60 12.91 -7.52
CA CYS A 154 8.59 11.86 -7.40
C CYS A 154 7.91 10.48 -7.51
N GLY A 155 8.58 9.52 -8.16
CA GLY A 155 8.14 8.13 -8.19
C GLY A 155 8.59 7.36 -6.95
N LEU A 156 7.85 6.33 -6.53
CA LEU A 156 8.09 5.59 -5.29
C LEU A 156 9.54 5.10 -5.15
N GLY A 157 10.10 4.49 -6.19
CA GLY A 157 11.49 4.02 -6.15
C GLY A 157 12.51 5.11 -5.83
N LYS A 158 12.34 6.31 -6.41
CA LYS A 158 13.22 7.46 -6.17
C LYS A 158 12.99 8.05 -4.78
N CYS A 159 11.76 8.03 -4.27
CA CYS A 159 11.46 8.36 -2.87
C CYS A 159 12.22 7.44 -1.92
N MET A 160 12.12 6.12 -2.12
CA MET A 160 12.83 5.14 -1.30
C MET A 160 14.35 5.33 -1.36
N GLU A 161 14.92 5.53 -2.56
CA GLU A 161 16.36 5.77 -2.73
C GLU A 161 16.88 7.02 -2.01
N ASN A 162 16.09 8.10 -1.99
CA ASN A 162 16.53 9.38 -1.43
C ASN A 162 16.27 9.49 0.08
N ASP A 163 15.21 8.85 0.58
CA ASP A 163 14.66 9.15 1.91
C ASP A 163 14.71 7.99 2.90
N LEU A 164 14.96 6.75 2.46
CA LEU A 164 15.17 5.61 3.36
C LEU A 164 16.66 5.39 3.65
N VAL A 165 16.96 5.09 4.91
CA VAL A 165 18.30 4.65 5.30
C VAL A 165 18.39 3.16 5.04
N GLN A 166 19.14 2.78 4.02
CA GLN A 166 19.35 1.38 3.62
C GLN A 166 20.84 1.11 3.45
N THR A 167 21.27 -0.08 3.85
CA THR A 167 22.61 -0.60 3.56
C THR A 167 22.80 -0.81 2.05
N PRO A 168 24.04 -0.80 1.55
CA PRO A 168 24.33 -1.15 0.16
C PRO A 168 23.74 -2.52 -0.25
N GLU A 169 23.74 -3.48 0.66
CA GLU A 169 23.19 -4.81 0.48
C GLU A 169 21.66 -4.78 0.32
N GLU A 170 20.94 -4.07 1.19
CA GLU A 170 19.48 -3.89 1.08
C GLU A 170 19.09 -3.17 -0.22
N LEU A 171 19.84 -2.13 -0.60
CA LEU A 171 19.62 -1.43 -1.88
C LEU A 171 19.82 -2.36 -3.08
N LYS A 172 20.84 -3.23 -3.02
CA LYS A 172 21.10 -4.21 -4.07
C LYS A 172 19.97 -5.24 -4.17
N VAL A 173 19.50 -5.77 -3.04
CA VAL A 173 18.38 -6.73 -2.99
C VAL A 173 17.09 -6.07 -3.50
N ARG A 174 16.78 -4.85 -3.03
CA ARG A 174 15.62 -4.07 -3.48
C ARG A 174 15.67 -3.83 -4.99
N GLY A 175 16.81 -3.34 -5.48
CA GLY A 175 17.03 -3.11 -6.90
C GLY A 175 16.85 -4.38 -7.73
N ALA A 176 17.34 -5.53 -7.26
CA ALA A 176 17.22 -6.81 -7.94
C ALA A 176 15.76 -7.31 -8.01
N ILE A 177 15.02 -7.25 -6.90
CA ILE A 177 13.59 -7.62 -6.86
C ILE A 177 12.79 -6.74 -7.81
N LYS A 178 12.98 -5.41 -7.72
CA LYS A 178 12.30 -4.45 -8.59
C LYS A 178 12.61 -4.69 -10.07
N GLN A 179 13.89 -4.86 -10.41
CA GLN A 179 14.33 -5.10 -11.78
C GLN A 179 13.73 -6.40 -12.33
N ARG A 180 13.75 -7.48 -11.53
CA ARG A 180 13.19 -8.77 -11.91
C ARG A 180 11.69 -8.69 -12.13
N GLY A 181 10.94 -8.03 -11.24
CA GLY A 181 9.49 -7.83 -11.40
C GLY A 181 9.17 -7.10 -12.70
N ILE A 182 9.83 -5.95 -12.94
CA ILE A 182 9.63 -5.14 -14.16
C ILE A 182 9.92 -5.95 -15.43
N GLU A 183 10.97 -6.76 -15.47
CA GLU A 183 11.27 -7.62 -16.62
C GLU A 183 10.17 -8.63 -16.93
N ILE A 184 9.41 -9.07 -15.92
CA ILE A 184 8.33 -10.04 -16.07
C ILE A 184 7.04 -9.35 -16.52
N PHE A 185 6.66 -8.22 -15.92
CA PHE A 185 5.35 -7.62 -16.19
C PHE A 185 5.37 -6.51 -17.26
N ALA A 186 6.49 -5.85 -17.50
CA ALA A 186 6.52 -4.65 -18.34
C ALA A 186 6.77 -4.98 -19.82
N PRO A 187 5.82 -4.66 -20.74
CA PRO A 187 5.95 -4.99 -22.17
C PRO A 187 7.19 -4.41 -22.85
N GLU A 188 7.63 -3.21 -22.45
CA GLU A 188 8.84 -2.57 -22.96
C GLU A 188 10.14 -3.27 -22.56
N LYS A 189 10.07 -4.22 -21.61
CA LYS A 189 11.17 -5.10 -21.20
C LYS A 189 11.01 -6.55 -21.69
N GLY A 190 9.98 -6.81 -22.51
CA GLY A 190 9.66 -8.16 -23.00
C GLY A 190 8.72 -8.95 -22.08
N GLY A 191 8.19 -8.32 -21.04
CA GLY A 191 7.20 -8.88 -20.12
C GLY A 191 5.76 -8.72 -20.61
N SER A 192 4.81 -9.06 -19.74
CA SER A 192 3.37 -8.95 -20.02
C SER A 192 2.62 -8.67 -18.73
N TYR A 193 1.72 -7.68 -18.72
CA TYR A 193 0.92 -7.36 -17.53
C TYR A 193 -0.01 -8.52 -17.12
N GLU A 194 -0.29 -9.42 -18.06
CA GLU A 194 -1.07 -10.64 -17.88
C GLU A 194 -0.50 -11.55 -16.80
N VAL A 195 0.80 -11.45 -16.50
CA VAL A 195 1.43 -12.24 -15.43
C VAL A 195 0.80 -12.02 -14.05
N PHE A 196 0.20 -10.84 -13.80
CA PHE A 196 -0.51 -10.58 -12.55
C PHE A 196 -1.78 -11.43 -12.40
N ASN A 197 -2.30 -12.00 -13.50
CA ASN A 197 -3.45 -12.92 -13.49
C ASN A 197 -3.04 -14.39 -13.39
N ASP A 198 -1.78 -14.74 -13.60
CA ASP A 198 -1.33 -16.13 -13.58
C ASP A 198 -1.46 -16.73 -12.18
N ARG A 199 -1.90 -17.99 -12.11
CA ARG A 199 -2.06 -18.74 -10.85
C ARG A 199 -1.40 -20.13 -10.95
N PRO A 200 -0.53 -20.52 -9.98
CA PRO A 200 -0.04 -19.69 -8.88
C PRO A 200 0.78 -18.49 -9.38
N LEU A 201 0.86 -17.43 -8.58
CA LEU A 201 1.67 -16.26 -8.92
C LEU A 201 3.15 -16.63 -9.04
N ASP A 202 3.85 -16.02 -9.99
CA ASP A 202 5.31 -16.13 -10.06
C ASP A 202 5.92 -15.58 -8.74
N PRO A 203 6.81 -16.33 -8.06
CA PRO A 203 7.44 -15.87 -6.82
C PRO A 203 8.11 -14.50 -6.93
N ALA A 204 8.69 -14.15 -8.08
CA ALA A 204 9.29 -12.85 -8.28
C ALA A 204 8.25 -11.72 -8.38
N ILE A 205 7.02 -12.02 -8.85
CA ILE A 205 5.90 -11.08 -8.82
C ILE A 205 5.38 -10.92 -7.40
N VAL A 206 5.35 -12.00 -6.60
CA VAL A 206 5.03 -11.95 -5.17
C VAL A 206 6.01 -11.03 -4.44
N ASP A 207 7.32 -11.25 -4.59
CA ASP A 207 8.36 -10.43 -3.97
C ASP A 207 8.28 -8.96 -4.38
N TYR A 208 8.02 -8.71 -5.67
CA TYR A 208 7.80 -7.36 -6.21
C TYR A 208 6.61 -6.67 -5.54
N CYS A 209 5.45 -7.32 -5.50
CA CYS A 209 4.24 -6.75 -4.89
C CYS A 209 4.46 -6.45 -3.40
N ILE A 210 5.09 -7.37 -2.65
CA ILE A 210 5.29 -7.14 -1.22
C ILE A 210 6.19 -5.92 -0.97
N GLN A 211 7.25 -5.79 -1.76
CA GLN A 211 8.22 -4.71 -1.62
C GLN A 211 7.59 -3.31 -1.82
N ASP A 212 6.58 -3.18 -2.68
CA ASP A 212 5.94 -1.90 -2.99
C ASP A 212 5.15 -1.32 -1.81
N VAL A 213 4.63 -2.16 -0.91
CA VAL A 213 3.91 -1.71 0.30
C VAL A 213 4.73 -1.78 1.59
N GLN A 214 5.69 -2.71 1.70
CA GLN A 214 6.34 -3.04 2.96
C GLN A 214 7.20 -1.89 3.52
N LEU A 215 7.76 -1.04 2.67
CA LEU A 215 8.60 0.10 3.06
C LEU A 215 7.83 1.43 3.15
N LEU A 216 6.53 1.44 2.82
CA LEU A 216 5.69 2.63 2.95
C LEU A 216 5.56 3.18 4.39
N PRO A 217 5.52 2.36 5.45
CA PRO A 217 5.52 2.86 6.83
C PRO A 217 6.74 3.71 7.16
N GLU A 218 7.93 3.28 6.73
CA GLU A 218 9.19 4.00 6.99
C GLU A 218 9.22 5.33 6.23
N LEU A 219 8.78 5.34 4.97
CA LEU A 219 8.60 6.59 4.21
C LEU A 219 7.58 7.51 4.88
N TRP A 220 6.46 6.96 5.38
CA TRP A 220 5.46 7.72 6.11
C TRP A 220 6.06 8.38 7.36
N GLU A 221 6.84 7.66 8.16
CA GLU A 221 7.52 8.21 9.33
C GLU A 221 8.47 9.36 8.96
N VAL A 222 9.29 9.17 7.91
CA VAL A 222 10.21 10.21 7.42
C VAL A 222 9.45 11.47 7.01
N TYR A 223 8.40 11.34 6.21
CA TYR A 223 7.66 12.50 5.74
C TYR A 223 6.79 13.12 6.83
N ASN A 224 6.19 12.31 7.71
CA ASN A 224 5.42 12.80 8.84
C ASN A 224 6.31 13.61 9.80
N ALA A 225 7.51 13.13 10.11
CA ALA A 225 8.49 13.85 10.92
C ALA A 225 8.90 15.18 10.28
N LYS A 226 9.11 15.23 8.95
CA LYS A 226 9.39 16.49 8.23
C LYS A 226 8.18 17.43 8.26
N LEU A 227 6.98 16.90 7.99
CA LEU A 227 5.73 17.66 7.95
C LEU A 227 5.39 18.30 9.30
N SER A 228 5.70 17.62 10.42
CA SER A 228 5.51 18.14 11.78
C SER A 228 6.25 19.45 12.05
N LYS A 229 7.32 19.72 11.30
CA LYS A 229 8.14 20.93 11.38
C LYS A 229 7.67 22.04 10.43
N LEU A 230 6.75 21.72 9.51
CA LEU A 230 6.22 22.68 8.55
C LEU A 230 4.98 23.40 9.08
N HIS A 231 4.62 24.51 8.44
CA HIS A 231 3.37 25.21 8.74
C HIS A 231 2.17 24.27 8.52
N LYS A 232 1.23 24.21 9.50
CA LYS A 232 0.05 23.32 9.50
C LYS A 232 -0.80 23.38 8.23
N ARG A 233 -0.71 24.48 7.47
CA ARG A 233 -1.35 24.63 6.15
C ARG A 233 -0.98 23.50 5.17
N TRP A 234 0.21 22.91 5.29
CA TRP A 234 0.63 21.83 4.40
C TRP A 234 -0.19 20.56 4.61
N ALA A 235 -0.54 20.22 5.85
CA ALA A 235 -1.44 19.10 6.13
C ALA A 235 -2.81 19.31 5.47
N ALA A 236 -3.37 20.53 5.56
CA ALA A 236 -4.62 20.88 4.89
C ALA A 236 -4.50 20.86 3.36
N LYS A 237 -3.38 21.31 2.78
CA LYS A 237 -3.13 21.23 1.34
C LYS A 237 -3.05 19.79 0.86
N ILE A 238 -2.33 18.92 1.58
CA ILE A 238 -2.25 17.48 1.29
C ILE A 238 -3.66 16.88 1.32
N GLU A 239 -4.42 17.10 2.39
CA GLU A 239 -5.78 16.56 2.52
C GLU A 239 -6.71 17.03 1.38
N GLN A 240 -6.68 18.32 1.05
CA GLN A 240 -7.48 18.89 -0.03
C GLN A 240 -7.10 18.29 -1.39
N GLU A 241 -5.80 18.19 -1.67
CA GLU A 241 -5.33 17.65 -2.94
C GLU A 241 -5.59 16.14 -3.04
N THR A 242 -5.45 15.36 -1.96
CA THR A 242 -5.82 13.94 -1.93
C THR A 242 -7.31 13.76 -2.27
N LYS A 243 -8.20 14.57 -1.66
CA LYS A 243 -9.63 14.55 -2.00
C LYS A 243 -9.87 14.94 -3.46
N ALA A 244 -9.16 15.94 -3.97
CA ALA A 244 -9.26 16.36 -5.37
C ALA A 244 -8.78 15.26 -6.33
N ARG A 245 -7.68 14.56 -6.02
CA ARG A 245 -7.16 13.41 -6.78
C ARG A 245 -8.18 12.28 -6.86
N ILE A 246 -8.83 11.94 -5.73
CA ILE A 246 -9.87 10.90 -5.65
C ILE A 246 -11.12 11.32 -6.45
N LEU A 247 -11.61 12.54 -6.27
CA LEU A 247 -12.79 13.03 -7.01
C LEU A 247 -12.52 13.09 -8.51
N SER A 248 -11.35 13.61 -8.90
CA SER A 248 -10.97 13.70 -10.31
C SER A 248 -10.81 12.32 -10.94
N SER A 249 -10.19 11.35 -10.25
CA SER A 249 -10.01 10.00 -10.80
C SER A 249 -11.31 9.23 -11.00
N GLN A 250 -12.39 9.62 -10.32
CA GLN A 250 -13.71 9.01 -10.46
C GLN A 250 -14.59 9.69 -11.53
N SER A 251 -14.13 10.79 -12.13
CA SER A 251 -14.86 11.53 -13.17
C SER A 251 -14.80 10.83 -14.52
N ALA A 252 -15.82 11.01 -15.37
CA ALA A 252 -15.89 10.37 -16.69
C ALA A 252 -14.76 10.81 -17.65
N ASP A 253 -14.23 12.02 -17.46
CA ASP A 253 -13.18 12.64 -18.28
C ASP A 253 -11.75 12.42 -17.76
N TYR A 254 -11.58 11.67 -16.67
CA TYR A 254 -10.26 11.35 -16.13
C TYR A 254 -9.37 10.62 -17.15
N ILE A 255 -8.14 11.10 -17.28
CA ILE A 255 -7.10 10.50 -18.12
C ILE A 255 -6.00 9.95 -17.22
N GLY A 256 -5.99 8.62 -17.03
CA GLY A 256 -5.10 7.88 -16.13
C GLY A 256 -3.65 7.73 -16.59
N GLU A 257 -3.32 8.15 -17.80
CA GLU A 257 -1.99 8.04 -18.42
C GLU A 257 -1.55 9.36 -19.05
N GLY A 258 -0.25 9.66 -19.04
CA GLY A 258 0.33 10.80 -19.76
C GLY A 258 1.20 11.72 -18.90
N ARG A 259 1.92 12.62 -19.58
CA ARG A 259 2.93 13.50 -18.95
C ARG A 259 2.32 14.50 -17.96
N HIS A 260 1.04 14.82 -18.07
CA HIS A 260 0.37 15.72 -17.12
C HIS A 260 0.36 15.13 -15.70
N LYS A 261 0.32 13.80 -15.56
CA LYS A 261 0.36 13.13 -14.27
C LYS A 261 1.68 13.28 -13.52
N ALA A 262 2.76 13.64 -14.20
CA ALA A 262 4.05 13.88 -13.56
C ALA A 262 4.16 15.28 -12.94
N ARG A 263 3.24 16.20 -13.25
CA ARG A 263 3.30 17.58 -12.72
C ARG A 263 2.71 17.64 -11.31
N ALA A 264 3.29 18.50 -10.48
CA ALA A 264 2.72 18.82 -9.19
C ALA A 264 1.40 19.60 -9.32
N PRO A 265 0.59 19.64 -8.25
CA PRO A 265 -0.60 20.47 -8.21
C PRO A 265 -0.23 21.94 -8.43
N ARG A 266 -1.00 22.65 -9.25
CA ARG A 266 -0.69 24.04 -9.65
C ARG A 266 -0.57 25.03 -8.48
N SER A 267 -1.19 24.72 -7.34
CA SER A 267 -1.24 25.58 -6.16
C SER A 267 -0.14 25.29 -5.13
N TRP A 268 0.83 24.41 -5.45
CA TRP A 268 1.83 23.90 -4.51
C TRP A 268 3.20 24.56 -4.60
#